data_AF-A0A4P9XGG8-F1
#
_entry.id   AF-A0A4P9XGG8-F1
#
_cell.length_a   1.000
_cell.length_b   1.000
_cell.length_c   1.000
_cell.angle_alpha   90.00
_cell.angle_beta   90.00
_cell.angle_gamma   90.00
#
_symmetry.space_group_name_H-M   'P 1'
#
loop_
_entity.id
_entity.type
_entity.pdbx_description
1 polymer ?
#
loop_
_entity_poly.entity_id
_entity_poly.type
_entity_poly.pdbx_seq_one_letter_code
_entity_poly.pdbx_strand_id
1 'polypeptide(L)'
;RRFLSFIPSRYDHVSSLRYATDCIIAKLEQLMLPVERRTAQTNITVLLRYQRALKELQMALDSEEDRTSAETLCATQLLGVFEVRFIYPPLQVNIADFWIRHVIGASRLIEARGAQRFETEFERSLLVAHMGPTVMAAFLDNSPCFLAGEQWQHVMRSAV
;
A
#
# COMPACT_ATOMS: atom_id res chain seq x y z
N ARG A 1 3.81 4.62 -16.06
CA ARG A 1 5.00 4.59 -15.15
C ARG A 1 4.68 3.81 -13.88
N ARG A 2 5.66 3.41 -13.03
CA ARG A 2 5.36 2.75 -11.73
C ARG A 2 4.90 3.79 -10.70
N PHE A 3 3.94 3.44 -9.84
CA PHE A 3 3.34 4.39 -8.89
C PHE A 3 4.36 5.04 -7.94
N LEU A 4 5.43 4.33 -7.58
CA LEU A 4 6.52 4.86 -6.73
C LEU A 4 7.16 6.14 -7.28
N SER A 5 7.16 6.34 -8.61
CA SER A 5 7.72 7.54 -9.24
C SER A 5 6.93 8.82 -8.96
N PHE A 6 5.68 8.71 -8.49
CA PHE A 6 4.82 9.86 -8.16
C PHE A 6 4.95 10.30 -6.68
N ILE A 7 5.54 9.47 -5.82
CA ILE A 7 5.64 9.72 -4.38
C ILE A 7 6.39 11.02 -4.06
N PRO A 8 7.57 11.33 -4.64
CA PRO A 8 8.31 12.53 -4.26
C PRO A 8 7.50 13.82 -4.43
N SER A 9 6.72 13.92 -5.51
CA SER A 9 5.85 15.08 -5.78
C SER A 9 4.63 15.19 -4.85
N ARG A 10 4.36 14.18 -4.02
CA ARG A 10 3.20 14.09 -3.12
C ARG A 10 3.55 13.92 -1.66
N TYR A 11 4.85 13.84 -1.36
CA TYR A 11 5.36 13.48 -0.06
C TYR A 11 4.88 14.44 1.05
N ASP A 12 4.82 15.74 0.79
CA ASP A 12 4.40 16.74 1.78
C ASP A 12 2.91 17.12 1.71
N HIS A 13 2.13 16.52 0.80
CA HIS A 13 0.73 16.91 0.61
C HIS A 13 -0.25 16.15 1.50
N VAL A 14 0.03 14.88 1.81
CA VAL A 14 -0.87 14.03 2.61
C VAL A 14 -0.09 13.28 3.68
N SER A 15 -0.50 13.46 4.94
CA SER A 15 0.17 12.90 6.11
C SER A 15 0.31 11.38 6.04
N SER A 16 -0.74 10.64 5.68
CA SER A 16 -0.72 9.18 5.60
C SER A 16 0.33 8.67 4.60
N LEU A 17 0.42 9.31 3.42
CA LEU A 17 1.44 9.00 2.41
C LEU A 17 2.85 9.35 2.89
N ARG A 18 3.01 10.51 3.53
CA ARG A 18 4.29 10.95 4.10
C ARG A 18 4.85 9.92 5.08
N TYR A 19 4.05 9.54 6.08
CA TYR A 19 4.51 8.62 7.12
C TYR A 19 4.70 7.19 6.59
N ALA A 20 3.88 6.74 5.63
CA ALA A 20 4.12 5.48 4.94
C ALA A 20 5.45 5.50 4.18
N THR A 21 5.80 6.63 3.56
CA THR A 21 7.08 6.81 2.87
C THR A 21 8.25 6.84 3.86
N ASP A 22 8.12 7.57 4.99
CA ASP A 22 9.13 7.61 6.05
C ASP A 22 9.43 6.22 6.63
N CYS A 23 8.39 5.39 6.75
CA CYS A 23 8.51 4.01 7.18
C CYS A 23 9.40 3.18 6.23
N ILE A 24 9.16 3.29 4.92
CA ILE A 24 9.97 2.63 3.89
C ILE A 24 11.41 3.17 3.91
N ILE A 25 11.59 4.49 3.98
CA ILE A 25 12.92 5.13 4.01
C ILE A 25 13.71 4.64 5.23
N ALA A 26 13.12 4.67 6.43
CA ALA A 26 13.79 4.21 7.64
C ALA A 26 14.25 2.75 7.54
N LYS A 27 13.45 1.89 6.88
CA LYS A 27 13.84 0.50 6.65
C LYS A 27 14.94 0.36 5.60
N LEU A 28 14.89 1.13 4.53
CA LEU A 28 15.95 1.15 3.52
C LEU A 28 17.27 1.64 4.13
N GLU A 29 17.25 2.72 4.91
CA GLU A 29 18.40 3.21 5.67
C GLU A 29 18.99 2.10 6.54
N GLN A 30 18.13 1.39 7.29
CA GLN A 30 18.56 0.26 8.10
C GLN A 30 19.20 -0.87 7.27
N LEU A 31 18.66 -1.18 6.09
CA LEU A 31 19.18 -2.23 5.21
C LEU A 31 20.52 -1.84 4.57
N MET A 32 20.76 -0.55 4.36
CA MET A 32 22.02 -0.02 3.84
C MET A 32 23.14 0.05 4.90
N LEU A 33 22.82 -0.09 6.19
CA LEU A 33 23.83 -0.16 7.25
C LEU A 33 24.63 -1.47 7.19
N PRO A 34 25.95 -1.44 7.49
CA PRO A 34 26.73 -2.64 7.75
C PRO A 34 26.06 -3.53 8.78
N VAL A 35 26.22 -4.85 8.64
CA VAL A 35 25.50 -5.83 9.47
C VAL A 35 25.74 -5.60 10.97
N GLU A 36 26.96 -5.21 11.31
CA GLU A 36 27.43 -4.93 12.68
C GLU A 36 26.74 -3.70 13.29
N ARG A 37 26.26 -2.78 12.45
CA ARG A 37 25.55 -1.57 12.86
C ARG A 37 24.03 -1.74 12.90
N ARG A 38 23.50 -2.89 12.46
CA ARG A 38 22.08 -3.22 12.56
C ARG A 38 21.76 -3.65 13.99
N THR A 39 21.44 -2.67 14.83
CA THR A 39 21.12 -2.88 16.24
C THR A 39 19.62 -3.05 16.48
N ALA A 40 19.25 -3.57 17.66
CA ALA A 40 17.86 -3.57 18.12
C ALA A 40 17.22 -2.16 18.08
N GLN A 41 18.02 -1.11 18.33
CA GLN A 41 17.55 0.27 18.27
C GLN A 41 17.07 0.66 16.86
N THR A 42 17.81 0.27 15.81
CA THR A 42 17.39 0.55 14.42
C THR A 42 16.09 -0.17 14.05
N ASN A 43 15.88 -1.40 14.56
CA ASN A 43 14.62 -2.13 14.39
C ASN A 43 13.47 -1.40 15.09
N ILE A 44 13.68 -0.93 16.34
CA ILE A 44 12.67 -0.17 17.09
C ILE A 44 12.29 1.11 16.35
N THR A 45 13.26 1.85 15.83
CA THR A 45 12.99 3.07 15.05
C THR A 45 12.09 2.78 13.85
N VAL A 46 12.37 1.72 13.10
CA VAL A 46 11.54 1.30 11.96
C VAL A 46 10.11 0.95 12.40
N LEU A 47 9.97 0.17 13.48
CA LEU A 47 8.64 -0.20 14.01
C LEU A 47 7.84 1.01 14.50
N LEU A 48 8.49 2.00 15.13
CA LEU A 48 7.83 3.24 15.54
C LEU A 48 7.36 4.08 14.33
N ARG A 49 8.13 4.10 13.24
CA ARG A 49 7.70 4.76 11.99
C ARG A 49 6.50 4.05 11.38
N TYR A 50 6.53 2.72 11.35
CA TYR A 50 5.40 1.91 10.88
C TYR A 50 4.14 2.13 11.73
N GLN A 51 4.25 2.10 13.06
CA GLN A 51 3.12 2.38 13.95
C GLN A 51 2.53 3.77 13.72
N ARG A 52 3.38 4.79 13.51
CA ARG A 52 2.92 6.14 13.20
C ARG A 52 2.19 6.19 11.85
N ALA A 53 2.71 5.52 10.83
CA ALA A 53 2.08 5.43 9.53
C ALA A 53 0.71 4.74 9.58
N LEU A 54 0.57 3.66 10.37
CA LEU A 54 -0.72 3.00 10.60
C LEU A 54 -1.74 3.94 11.25
N LYS A 55 -1.33 4.68 12.29
CA LYS A 55 -2.21 5.65 12.96
C LYS A 55 -2.73 6.72 11.99
N GLU A 56 -1.85 7.24 11.15
CA GLU A 56 -2.17 8.31 10.21
C GLU A 56 -3.00 7.80 9.03
N LEU A 57 -2.76 6.57 8.59
CA LEU A 57 -3.63 5.89 7.65
C LEU A 57 -5.04 5.70 8.23
N GLN A 58 -5.15 5.28 9.49
CA GLN A 58 -6.45 5.12 10.15
C GLN A 58 -7.21 6.44 10.22
N MET A 59 -6.53 7.53 10.61
CA MET A 59 -7.14 8.86 10.60
C MET A 59 -7.62 9.29 9.20
N ALA A 60 -6.86 8.99 8.15
CA ALA A 60 -7.28 9.27 6.77
C ALA A 60 -8.48 8.42 6.33
N LEU A 61 -8.60 7.18 6.81
CA LEU A 61 -9.75 6.31 6.53
C LEU A 61 -11.02 6.74 7.28
N ASP A 62 -10.88 7.35 8.45
CA ASP A 62 -11.98 7.90 9.25
C ASP A 62 -12.49 9.24 8.69
N SER A 63 -11.66 9.96 7.92
CA SER A 63 -11.99 11.23 7.26
C SER A 63 -12.83 10.98 6.00
N GLU A 64 -13.97 11.66 5.87
CA GLU A 64 -14.82 11.53 4.67
C GLU A 64 -14.14 12.04 3.40
N GLU A 65 -13.33 13.08 3.53
CA GLU A 65 -12.58 13.70 2.43
C GLU A 65 -11.43 12.80 1.96
N ASP A 66 -10.69 12.21 2.91
CA ASP A 66 -9.44 11.51 2.61
C ASP A 66 -9.61 10.01 2.37
N ARG A 67 -10.69 9.39 2.87
CA ARG A 67 -10.85 7.93 2.84
C ARG A 67 -10.80 7.32 1.45
N THR A 68 -11.22 8.09 0.44
CA THR A 68 -11.21 7.66 -0.96
C THR A 68 -10.13 8.37 -1.78
N SER A 69 -9.20 9.11 -1.18
CA SER A 69 -8.12 9.80 -1.90
C SER A 69 -7.08 8.84 -2.49
N ALA A 70 -6.34 9.30 -3.51
CA ALA A 70 -5.37 8.44 -4.20
C ALA A 70 -4.14 8.21 -3.32
N GLU A 71 -3.85 9.20 -2.49
CA GLU A 71 -2.80 9.21 -1.49
C GLU A 71 -3.10 8.22 -0.36
N THR A 72 -4.34 8.13 0.12
CA THR A 72 -4.75 7.11 1.11
C THR A 72 -4.62 5.69 0.54
N LEU A 73 -5.03 5.49 -0.73
CA LEU A 73 -4.82 4.21 -1.41
C LEU A 73 -3.32 3.89 -1.55
N CYS A 74 -2.51 4.86 -1.97
CA CYS A 74 -1.06 4.70 -2.11
C CYS A 74 -0.39 4.37 -0.77
N ALA A 75 -0.76 5.07 0.31
CA ALA A 75 -0.28 4.79 1.66
C ALA A 75 -0.63 3.35 2.09
N THR A 76 -1.86 2.91 1.83
CA THR A 76 -2.31 1.54 2.12
C THR A 76 -1.48 0.50 1.37
N GLN A 77 -1.20 0.73 0.09
CA GLN A 77 -0.37 -0.18 -0.73
C GLN A 77 1.09 -0.18 -0.28
N LEU A 78 1.66 0.98 0.07
CA LEU A 78 3.03 1.09 0.59
C LEU A 78 3.23 0.32 1.90
N LEU A 79 2.26 0.40 2.82
CA LEU A 79 2.30 -0.38 4.06
C LEU A 79 2.19 -1.88 3.81
N GLY A 80 1.36 -2.30 2.84
CA GLY A 80 1.34 -3.70 2.41
C GLY A 80 2.69 -4.17 1.84
N VAL A 81 3.35 -3.34 1.02
CA VAL A 81 4.71 -3.63 0.52
C VAL A 81 5.71 -3.73 1.66
N PHE A 82 5.62 -2.85 2.65
CA PHE A 82 6.47 -2.86 3.83
C PHE A 82 6.39 -4.19 4.57
N GLU A 83 5.17 -4.69 4.82
CA GLU A 83 4.93 -5.93 5.55
C GLU A 83 5.47 -7.15 4.81
N VAL A 84 5.16 -7.29 3.51
CA VAL A 84 5.63 -8.40 2.68
C VAL A 84 7.15 -8.47 2.63
N ARG A 85 7.81 -7.32 2.48
CA ARG A 85 9.25 -7.26 2.18
C ARG A 85 10.13 -7.24 3.42
N PHE A 86 9.63 -6.74 4.55
CA PHE A 86 10.50 -6.38 5.67
C PHE A 86 10.08 -6.93 7.02
N ILE A 87 8.80 -7.29 7.20
CA ILE A 87 8.33 -7.91 8.45
C ILE A 87 8.35 -9.44 8.35
N TYR A 88 8.22 -10.01 7.15
CA TYR A 88 8.17 -11.45 6.96
C TYR A 88 9.56 -12.12 7.05
N PRO A 89 9.83 -12.99 8.05
CA PRO A 89 10.78 -14.08 7.87
C PRO A 89 10.12 -15.21 7.08
N PRO A 90 10.82 -15.88 6.13
CA PRO A 90 10.27 -16.90 5.23
C PRO A 90 9.65 -18.15 5.89
N LEU A 91 9.57 -18.23 7.21
CA LEU A 91 9.31 -19.46 7.98
C LEU A 91 8.27 -19.30 9.10
N GLN A 92 7.58 -18.17 9.24
CA GLN A 92 6.55 -18.00 10.29
C GLN A 92 5.14 -17.88 9.69
N VAL A 93 4.41 -19.00 9.76
CA VAL A 93 3.09 -19.22 9.16
C VAL A 93 1.97 -18.37 9.79
N ASN A 94 2.16 -17.84 11.00
CA ASN A 94 1.12 -17.11 11.73
C ASN A 94 1.14 -15.58 11.53
N ILE A 95 2.23 -15.04 10.95
CA ILE A 95 2.38 -13.60 10.60
C ILE A 95 1.91 -13.35 9.15
N ALA A 96 1.59 -14.42 8.41
CA ALA A 96 1.14 -14.39 7.03
C ALA A 96 -0.18 -13.60 6.79
N ASP A 97 -0.85 -13.16 7.86
CA ASP A 97 -2.15 -12.49 7.79
C ASP A 97 -2.09 -10.95 7.64
N PHE A 98 -0.98 -10.29 7.98
CA PHE A 98 -0.99 -8.81 8.00
C PHE A 98 -0.99 -8.20 6.59
N TRP A 99 -0.08 -8.68 5.73
CA TRP A 99 0.02 -8.16 4.37
C TRP A 99 -1.24 -8.43 3.54
N ILE A 100 -1.88 -9.58 3.75
CA ILE A 100 -3.12 -9.91 3.04
C ILE A 100 -4.27 -9.00 3.50
N ARG A 101 -4.29 -8.55 4.76
CA ARG A 101 -5.24 -7.52 5.23
C ARG A 101 -5.03 -6.19 4.51
N HIS A 102 -3.79 -5.76 4.30
CA HIS A 102 -3.50 -4.58 3.48
C HIS A 102 -3.92 -4.76 2.03
N VAL A 103 -3.71 -5.95 1.45
CA VAL A 103 -4.17 -6.27 0.09
C VAL A 103 -5.69 -6.21 -0.03
N ILE A 104 -6.41 -6.83 0.90
CA ILE A 104 -7.88 -6.81 0.96
C ILE A 104 -8.37 -5.38 1.18
N GLY A 105 -7.78 -4.65 2.13
CA GLY A 105 -8.11 -3.26 2.43
C GLY A 105 -7.93 -2.34 1.22
N ALA A 106 -6.78 -2.41 0.54
CA ALA A 106 -6.55 -1.66 -0.68
C ALA A 106 -7.50 -2.07 -1.82
N SER A 107 -7.86 -3.34 -1.92
CA SER A 107 -8.86 -3.82 -2.91
C SER A 107 -10.23 -3.20 -2.65
N ARG A 108 -10.67 -3.16 -1.38
CA ARG A 108 -11.92 -2.50 -0.97
C ARG A 108 -11.89 -1.00 -1.21
N LEU A 109 -10.76 -0.34 -0.97
CA LEU A 109 -10.59 1.08 -1.29
C LEU A 109 -10.68 1.37 -2.79
N ILE A 110 -10.07 0.52 -3.62
CA ILE A 110 -10.20 0.61 -5.07
C ILE A 110 -11.67 0.49 -5.48
N GLU A 111 -12.35 -0.56 -5.00
CA GLU A 111 -13.76 -0.77 -5.30
C GLU A 111 -14.63 0.40 -4.85
N ALA A 112 -14.43 0.89 -3.62
CA ALA A 112 -15.17 2.02 -3.05
C ALA A 112 -14.92 3.35 -3.77
N ARG A 113 -13.73 3.57 -4.33
CA ARG A 113 -13.44 4.73 -5.19
C ARG A 113 -14.23 4.70 -6.48
N GLY A 114 -14.56 3.52 -6.99
CA GLY A 114 -15.21 3.33 -8.27
C GLY A 114 -14.26 3.53 -9.46
N ALA A 115 -14.57 2.88 -10.58
CA ALA A 115 -13.73 2.86 -11.78
C ALA A 115 -13.51 4.27 -12.38
N GLN A 116 -14.47 5.16 -12.18
CA GLN A 116 -14.47 6.53 -12.73
C GLN A 116 -13.40 7.42 -12.07
N ARG A 117 -12.93 7.07 -10.86
CA ARG A 117 -11.91 7.85 -10.12
C ARG A 117 -10.46 7.45 -10.47
N PHE A 118 -10.23 6.82 -11.63
CA PHE A 118 -8.91 6.38 -12.10
C PHE A 118 -8.54 7.11 -13.39
N GLU A 119 -8.43 8.43 -13.29
CA GLU A 119 -8.28 9.33 -14.44
C GLU A 119 -6.81 9.72 -14.67
N THR A 120 -6.06 9.91 -13.58
CA THR A 120 -4.65 10.33 -13.66
C THR A 120 -3.70 9.15 -13.87
N GLU A 121 -2.49 9.43 -14.40
CA GLU A 121 -1.45 8.39 -14.54
C GLU A 121 -1.08 7.78 -13.16
N PHE A 122 -1.09 8.60 -12.10
CA PHE A 122 -0.84 8.14 -10.75
C PHE A 122 -1.89 7.12 -10.30
N GLU A 123 -3.17 7.45 -10.39
CA GLU A 123 -4.27 6.57 -9.98
C GLU A 123 -4.26 5.26 -10.78
N ARG A 124 -4.12 5.36 -12.10
CA ARG A 124 -4.01 4.18 -12.98
C ARG A 124 -2.83 3.30 -12.60
N SER A 125 -1.69 3.91 -12.24
CA SER A 125 -0.52 3.14 -11.79
C SER A 125 -0.75 2.43 -10.45
N LEU A 126 -1.55 3.00 -9.54
CA LEU A 126 -1.97 2.34 -8.29
C LEU A 126 -2.88 1.14 -8.57
N LEU A 127 -3.83 1.29 -9.51
CA LEU A 127 -4.72 0.20 -9.93
C LEU A 127 -3.93 -0.96 -10.55
N VAL A 128 -3.08 -0.66 -11.54
CA VAL A 128 -2.28 -1.68 -12.24
C VAL A 128 -1.35 -2.40 -11.28
N ALA A 129 -0.72 -1.68 -10.35
CA ALA A 129 0.16 -2.28 -9.34
C ALA A 129 -0.58 -3.26 -8.41
N HIS A 130 -1.89 -3.06 -8.19
CA HIS A 130 -2.67 -3.83 -7.22
C HIS A 130 -3.58 -4.89 -7.84
N MET A 131 -3.75 -4.89 -9.17
CA MET A 131 -4.58 -5.85 -9.90
C MET A 131 -4.26 -7.31 -9.55
N GLY A 132 -2.98 -7.69 -9.64
CA GLY A 132 -2.53 -9.05 -9.31
C GLY A 132 -2.85 -9.45 -7.87
N PRO A 133 -2.43 -8.65 -6.86
CA PRO A 133 -2.83 -8.86 -5.47
C PRO A 133 -4.34 -8.97 -5.23
N THR A 134 -5.16 -8.12 -5.88
CA THR A 134 -6.63 -8.19 -5.76
C THR A 134 -7.20 -9.49 -6.32
N VAL A 135 -6.76 -9.91 -7.52
CA VAL A 135 -7.19 -11.18 -8.12
C VAL A 135 -6.78 -12.35 -7.24
N MET A 136 -5.54 -12.33 -6.72
CA MET A 136 -5.04 -13.35 -5.81
C MET A 136 -5.88 -13.44 -4.53
N ALA A 137 -6.20 -12.31 -3.90
CA ALA A 137 -7.00 -12.29 -2.68
C ALA A 137 -8.41 -12.85 -2.90
N ALA A 138 -9.08 -12.45 -3.99
CA ALA A 138 -10.39 -12.98 -4.35
C ALA A 138 -10.35 -14.49 -4.64
N PHE A 139 -9.30 -14.97 -5.31
CA PHE A 139 -9.10 -16.40 -5.57
C PHE A 139 -8.91 -17.20 -4.27
N LEU A 140 -8.08 -16.72 -3.35
CA LEU A 140 -7.83 -17.38 -2.06
C LEU A 140 -9.07 -17.41 -1.16
N ASP A 141 -9.89 -16.36 -1.22
CA ASP A 141 -11.16 -16.23 -0.48
C ASP A 141 -12.33 -16.93 -1.19
N ASN A 142 -12.11 -17.47 -2.40
CA ASN A 142 -13.16 -18.04 -3.25
C ASN A 142 -14.35 -17.08 -3.46
N SER A 143 -14.05 -15.80 -3.68
CA SER A 143 -15.04 -14.74 -3.91
C SER A 143 -14.94 -14.14 -5.31
N PRO A 144 -16.04 -13.57 -5.85
CA PRO A 144 -16.00 -12.86 -7.13
C PRO A 144 -15.03 -11.68 -7.06
N CYS A 145 -14.15 -11.56 -8.07
CA CYS A 145 -13.26 -10.40 -8.18
C CYS A 145 -13.99 -9.25 -8.90
N PHE A 146 -14.17 -8.11 -8.24
CA PHE A 146 -14.85 -6.95 -8.83
C PHE A 146 -14.18 -6.44 -10.12
N LEU A 147 -12.87 -6.68 -10.28
CA LEU A 147 -12.11 -6.31 -11.48
C LEU A 147 -12.57 -7.04 -12.75
N ALA A 148 -13.35 -8.12 -12.60
CA ALA A 148 -13.98 -8.80 -13.73
C ALA A 148 -15.08 -7.95 -14.41
N GLY A 149 -15.62 -6.94 -13.72
CA GLY A 149 -16.67 -6.06 -14.26
C GLY A 149 -16.17 -5.19 -15.43
N GLU A 150 -17.05 -4.93 -16.41
CA GLU A 150 -16.70 -4.23 -17.67
C GLU A 150 -16.06 -2.86 -17.45
N GLN A 151 -16.58 -2.10 -16.49
CA GLN A 151 -16.05 -0.78 -16.11
C GLN A 151 -14.58 -0.84 -15.68
N TRP A 152 -14.19 -1.87 -14.93
CA TRP A 152 -12.81 -2.06 -14.49
C TRP A 152 -11.92 -2.54 -15.63
N GLN A 153 -12.42 -3.45 -16.48
CA GLN A 153 -11.70 -3.88 -17.67
C GLN A 153 -11.40 -2.71 -18.61
N HIS A 154 -12.33 -1.76 -18.75
CA HIS A 154 -12.11 -0.55 -19.56
C HIS A 154 -10.96 0.29 -18.99
N VAL A 155 -10.98 0.59 -17.69
CA VAL A 155 -9.89 1.36 -17.05
C VAL A 155 -8.55 0.63 -17.17
N MET A 156 -8.52 -0.68 -16.93
CA MET A 156 -7.29 -1.49 -17.04
C MET A 156 -6.72 -1.47 -18.45
N ARG A 157 -7.57 -1.60 -19.49
CA ARG A 157 -7.14 -1.49 -20.90
C ARG A 157 -6.60 -0.11 -21.26
N SER A 158 -7.08 0.95 -20.61
CA SER A 158 -6.57 2.32 -20.81
C SER A 158 -5.28 2.63 -20.05
N ALA A 159 -4.92 1.79 -19.08
CA ALA A 159 -3.80 1.99 -18.16
C ALA A 159 -2.52 1.22 -18.55
N VAL A 160 -2.65 0.26 -19.48
CA VAL A 160 -1.56 -0.55 -20.06
C VAL A 160 -1.17 0.03 -21.40
#